data_AF-A0A4S2LKD1-F1
#
_entry.id   AF-A0A4S2LKD1-F1
#
_cell.length_a   1.000
_cell.length_b   1.000
_cell.length_c   1.000
_cell.angle_alpha   90.00
_cell.angle_beta   90.00
_cell.angle_gamma   90.00
#
_symmetry.space_group_name_H-M   'P 1'
#
loop_
_entity.id
_entity.type
_entity.pdbx_description
1 polymer ?
#
loop_
_entity_poly.entity_id
_entity_poly.type
_entity_poly.pdbx_seq_one_letter_code
_entity_poly.pdbx_strand_id
1 'polypeptide(L)'
;MRGAYSILNFPSRRVHWVGKDVVQRLQNSGLHVCLVSGGFYPLVEPVAKLLNVPLENVYCNQLLFRDDGAYLGFDDTAPTCRSDGKATVVDSLIRRFQTGVIIVGDGMTDAKACPPATFFIGFGGNADRPPVRAATPYFCTTMQELLELFRSVGLVL
;
A
#
# COMPACT_ATOMS: atom_id res chain seq x y z
N MET A 1 15.94 1.55 17.30
CA MET A 1 15.94 1.34 15.84
C MET A 1 14.65 1.93 15.30
N ARG A 2 14.74 2.92 14.41
CA ARG A 2 13.55 3.52 13.78
C ARG A 2 13.26 2.74 12.51
N GLY A 3 12.27 1.84 12.55
CA GLY A 3 11.78 1.20 11.33
C GLY A 3 11.11 2.26 10.46
N ALA A 4 11.51 2.38 9.19
CA ALA A 4 10.66 3.02 8.20
C ALA A 4 9.54 2.04 7.80
N TYR A 5 8.37 2.53 7.45
CA TYR A 5 7.23 1.68 7.12
C TYR A 5 6.88 1.91 5.66
N SER A 6 6.65 0.85 4.90
CA SER A 6 6.31 0.94 3.48
C SER A 6 4.91 0.40 3.28
N ILE A 7 3.99 1.27 2.87
CA ILE A 7 2.68 0.89 2.39
C ILE A 7 2.78 0.71 0.89
N LEU A 8 2.46 -0.49 0.40
CA LEU A 8 2.37 -0.76 -1.03
C LEU A 8 0.88 -0.85 -1.39
N ASN A 9 0.40 0.06 -2.23
CA ASN A 9 -0.90 -0.07 -2.88
C ASN A 9 -0.71 -0.82 -4.20
N PHE A 10 -1.22 -2.06 -4.28
CA PHE A 10 -1.28 -2.81 -5.54
C PHE A 10 -2.69 -2.75 -6.14
N PRO A 11 -2.84 -2.34 -7.42
CA PRO A 11 -4.10 -2.54 -8.12
C PRO A 11 -4.38 -4.04 -8.28
N SER A 12 -5.65 -4.42 -8.12
CA SER A 12 -6.17 -5.79 -7.95
C SER A 12 -5.94 -6.77 -9.13
N ARG A 13 -5.05 -6.46 -10.09
CA ARG A 13 -4.97 -7.18 -11.37
C ARG A 13 -3.59 -7.67 -11.81
N ARG A 14 -2.49 -7.44 -11.08
CA ARG A 14 -1.19 -8.07 -11.42
C ARG A 14 -0.14 -7.88 -10.31
N VAL A 15 0.22 -8.97 -9.62
CA VAL A 15 1.43 -9.04 -8.79
C VAL A 15 2.47 -9.82 -9.59
N HIS A 16 3.44 -9.13 -10.17
CA HIS A 16 4.55 -9.77 -10.87
C HIS A 16 5.57 -10.31 -9.86
N TRP A 17 6.33 -11.33 -10.23
CA TRP A 17 7.38 -11.95 -9.39
C TRP A 17 8.36 -10.94 -8.76
N VAL A 18 8.65 -9.85 -9.46
CA VAL A 18 9.53 -8.76 -8.96
C VAL A 18 8.90 -7.99 -7.78
N GLY A 19 7.57 -7.96 -7.69
CA GLY A 19 6.83 -7.41 -6.53
C GLY A 19 7.15 -8.14 -5.23
N LYS A 20 7.31 -9.46 -5.30
CA LYS A 20 7.59 -10.31 -4.15
C LYS A 20 9.00 -10.10 -3.60
N ASP A 21 10.01 -9.94 -4.45
CA ASP A 21 11.39 -9.69 -4.02
C ASP A 21 11.51 -8.36 -3.26
N VAL A 22 10.88 -7.28 -3.75
CA VAL A 22 10.90 -5.98 -3.07
C VAL A 22 10.24 -6.07 -1.69
N VAL A 23 9.06 -6.69 -1.59
CA VAL A 23 8.39 -6.89 -0.29
C VAL A 23 9.25 -7.70 0.66
N GLN A 24 9.83 -8.80 0.18
CA GLN A 24 10.66 -9.67 1.00
C GLN A 24 11.92 -8.94 1.49
N ARG A 25 12.56 -8.11 0.66
CA ARG A 25 13.72 -7.31 1.08
C ARG A 25 13.38 -6.25 2.11
N LEU A 26 12.24 -5.58 1.96
CA LEU A 26 11.74 -4.63 2.97
C LEU A 26 11.49 -5.34 4.31
N GLN A 27 10.81 -6.47 4.28
CA GLN A 27 10.56 -7.30 5.47
C GLN A 27 11.86 -7.78 6.12
N ASN A 28 12.81 -8.30 5.33
CA ASN A 28 14.12 -8.74 5.82
C ASN A 28 14.96 -7.59 6.40
N SER A 29 14.71 -6.36 5.97
CA SER A 29 15.35 -5.15 6.49
C SER A 29 14.63 -4.59 7.73
N GLY A 30 13.62 -5.30 8.24
CA GLY A 30 12.88 -4.94 9.45
C GLY A 30 11.75 -3.93 9.24
N LEU A 31 11.37 -3.64 7.99
CA LEU A 31 10.23 -2.76 7.71
C LEU A 31 8.92 -3.55 7.79
N HIS A 32 7.91 -2.93 8.39
CA HIS A 32 6.56 -3.46 8.31
C HIS A 32 5.94 -3.05 6.98
N VAL A 33 5.51 -4.06 6.22
CA VAL A 33 4.80 -3.87 4.95
C VAL A 33 3.31 -4.01 5.19
N CYS A 34 2.54 -3.02 4.74
CA CYS A 34 1.08 -3.03 4.79
C CYS A 34 0.49 -2.91 3.37
N LEU A 35 -0.66 -3.53 3.16
CA LEU A 35 -1.46 -3.36 1.94
C LEU A 35 -2.64 -2.46 2.26
N VAL A 36 -2.77 -1.33 1.56
CA VAL A 36 -3.89 -0.40 1.72
C VAL A 36 -4.56 -0.19 0.38
N SER A 37 -5.81 -0.66 0.24
CA SER A 37 -6.52 -0.70 -1.04
C SER A 37 -7.95 -0.18 -0.91
N GLY A 38 -8.43 0.53 -1.94
CA GLY A 38 -9.87 0.80 -2.10
C GLY A 38 -10.64 -0.38 -2.72
N GLY A 39 -9.96 -1.50 -3.00
CA GLY A 39 -10.58 -2.76 -3.41
C GLY A 39 -11.20 -3.51 -2.24
N PHE A 40 -11.70 -4.71 -2.53
CA PHE A 40 -12.36 -5.57 -1.53
C PHE A 40 -11.46 -6.68 -1.03
N TYR A 41 -11.62 -7.04 0.25
CA TYR A 41 -10.80 -8.05 0.94
C TYR A 41 -10.63 -9.37 0.19
N PRO A 42 -11.67 -9.98 -0.44
CA PRO A 42 -11.49 -11.21 -1.20
C PRO A 42 -10.52 -11.11 -2.39
N LEU A 43 -10.27 -9.90 -2.91
CA LEU A 43 -9.31 -9.65 -3.99
C LEU A 43 -7.90 -9.34 -3.45
N VAL A 44 -7.80 -8.81 -2.24
CA VAL A 44 -6.54 -8.38 -1.63
C VAL A 44 -5.91 -9.50 -0.80
N GLU A 45 -6.72 -10.35 -0.15
CA GLU A 45 -6.24 -11.45 0.69
C GLU A 45 -5.31 -12.43 -0.06
N PRO A 46 -5.61 -12.90 -1.28
CA PRO A 46 -4.70 -13.79 -2.01
C PRO A 46 -3.34 -13.12 -2.31
N VAL A 47 -3.35 -11.81 -2.56
CA VAL A 47 -2.14 -11.02 -2.78
C VAL A 47 -1.31 -10.91 -1.50
N ALA A 48 -1.96 -10.64 -0.36
CA ALA A 48 -1.30 -10.58 0.94
C ALA A 48 -0.61 -11.91 1.27
N LYS A 49 -1.31 -13.04 1.07
CA LYS A 49 -0.77 -14.40 1.26
C LYS A 49 0.43 -14.66 0.35
N LEU A 50 0.36 -14.30 -0.93
CA LEU A 50 1.46 -14.49 -1.88
C LEU A 50 2.73 -13.72 -1.50
N LEU A 51 2.54 -12.52 -0.91
CA LEU A 51 3.59 -11.61 -0.49
C LEU A 51 4.06 -11.84 0.96
N ASN A 52 3.50 -12.83 1.68
CA ASN A 52 3.74 -13.05 3.10
C ASN A 52 3.49 -11.80 3.96
N VAL A 53 2.47 -11.01 3.62
CA VAL A 53 2.01 -9.88 4.45
C VAL A 53 0.99 -10.42 5.45
N PRO A 54 1.18 -10.22 6.77
CA PRO A 54 0.19 -10.61 7.77
C PRO A 54 -1.17 -9.98 7.49
N LEU A 55 -2.26 -10.74 7.66
CA LEU A 55 -3.60 -10.26 7.32
C LEU A 55 -4.03 -9.08 8.20
N GLU A 56 -3.48 -8.94 9.42
CA GLU A 56 -3.68 -7.75 10.26
C GLU A 56 -3.03 -6.46 9.70
N ASN A 57 -2.21 -6.57 8.65
CA ASN A 57 -1.60 -5.45 7.93
C ASN A 57 -2.30 -5.18 6.58
N VAL A 58 -3.48 -5.77 6.36
CA VAL A 58 -4.32 -5.54 5.18
C VAL A 58 -5.47 -4.62 5.54
N TYR A 59 -5.55 -3.48 4.87
CA TYR A 59 -6.58 -2.46 5.04
C TYR A 59 -7.31 -2.27 3.70
N CYS A 60 -8.56 -2.72 3.62
CA CYS A 60 -9.37 -2.63 2.43
C CYS A 60 -10.86 -2.74 2.75
N ASN A 61 -11.71 -2.53 1.75
CA ASN A 61 -13.16 -2.60 1.92
C ASN A 61 -13.59 -4.05 2.19
N GLN A 62 -14.59 -4.23 3.05
CA GLN A 62 -15.16 -5.54 3.35
C GLN A 62 -16.51 -5.68 2.65
N LEU A 63 -16.76 -6.81 2.01
CA LEU A 63 -18.09 -7.15 1.49
C LEU A 63 -18.88 -7.83 2.61
N LEU A 64 -20.15 -7.45 2.76
CA LEU A 64 -21.06 -8.03 3.73
C LEU A 64 -22.01 -9.00 3.03
N PHE A 65 -22.16 -10.19 3.60
CA PHE A 65 -23.05 -11.23 3.11
C PHE A 65 -23.96 -11.71 4.24
N ARG A 66 -25.17 -12.14 3.89
CA ARG A 66 -26.04 -12.92 4.77
C ARG A 66 -25.52 -14.33 4.92
N ASP A 67 -26.03 -15.04 5.93
CA ASP A 67 -25.74 -16.46 6.16
C ASP A 67 -26.13 -17.35 4.97
N ASP A 68 -27.11 -16.92 4.17
CA ASP A 68 -27.54 -17.59 2.92
C ASP A 68 -26.66 -17.26 1.71
N GLY A 69 -25.60 -16.47 1.89
CA GLY A 69 -24.67 -16.05 0.84
C GLY A 69 -25.16 -14.86 0.01
N ALA A 70 -26.35 -14.30 0.30
CA ALA A 70 -26.83 -13.12 -0.41
C ALA A 70 -26.03 -11.86 -0.04
N TYR A 71 -25.67 -11.07 -1.06
CA TYR A 71 -24.95 -9.81 -0.90
C TYR A 71 -25.80 -8.77 -0.15
N LEU A 72 -25.24 -8.19 0.92
CA LEU A 72 -25.87 -7.13 1.72
C LEU A 72 -25.36 -5.73 1.40
N GLY A 73 -24.16 -5.63 0.85
CA GLY A 73 -23.46 -4.36 0.74
C GLY A 73 -21.98 -4.51 1.07
N PHE A 74 -21.39 -3.40 1.49
CA PHE A 74 -20.03 -3.35 1.99
C PHE A 74 -20.01 -2.64 3.35
N ASP A 75 -18.99 -2.93 4.15
CA ASP A 75 -18.77 -2.27 5.42
C ASP A 75 -18.36 -0.81 5.19
N ASP A 76 -19.28 0.13 5.41
CA ASP A 76 -19.06 1.55 5.23
C ASP A 76 -18.28 2.21 6.38
N THR A 77 -18.00 1.45 7.44
CA THR A 77 -17.16 1.89 8.56
C THR A 77 -15.66 1.76 8.25
N ALA A 78 -15.30 0.91 7.27
CA ALA A 78 -13.93 0.76 6.82
C ALA A 78 -13.41 2.09 6.25
N PRO A 79 -12.27 2.64 6.75
CA PRO A 79 -11.79 3.95 6.29
C PRO A 79 -11.61 4.02 4.77
N THR A 80 -11.16 2.92 4.15
CA THR A 80 -10.92 2.79 2.71
C THR A 80 -12.16 2.93 1.83
N CYS A 81 -13.37 2.93 2.39
CA CYS A 81 -14.61 3.22 1.67
C CYS A 81 -14.74 4.71 1.30
N ARG A 82 -13.95 5.59 1.93
CA ARG A 82 -13.94 7.04 1.67
C ARG A 82 -12.75 7.44 0.81
N SER A 83 -12.89 8.58 0.13
CA SER A 83 -11.84 9.10 -0.77
C SER A 83 -10.56 9.50 -0.06
N ASP A 84 -10.63 9.80 1.24
CA ASP A 84 -9.54 10.10 2.17
C ASP A 84 -9.15 8.89 3.06
N GLY A 85 -9.71 7.71 2.78
CA GLY A 85 -9.52 6.51 3.59
C GLY A 85 -8.07 6.09 3.78
N LYS A 86 -7.25 6.25 2.73
CA LYS A 86 -5.82 5.95 2.80
C LYS A 86 -5.08 6.87 3.77
N ALA A 87 -5.41 8.16 3.79
CA ALA A 87 -4.82 9.11 4.74
C ALA A 87 -5.17 8.73 6.18
N THR A 88 -6.42 8.30 6.42
CA THR A 88 -6.87 7.82 7.74
C THR A 88 -6.12 6.56 8.18
N VAL A 89 -5.92 5.60 7.28
CA VAL A 89 -5.13 4.38 7.57
C VAL A 89 -3.68 4.75 7.86
N VAL A 90 -3.07 5.64 7.07
CA VAL A 90 -1.70 6.12 7.30
C VAL A 90 -1.57 6.78 8.67
N ASP A 91 -2.50 7.67 9.06
CA ASP A 91 -2.49 8.30 10.38
C ASP A 91 -2.55 7.26 11.51
N SER A 92 -3.43 6.27 11.37
CA SER A 92 -3.54 5.15 12.32
C SER A 92 -2.25 4.35 12.43
N LEU A 93 -1.58 4.06 11.31
CA LEU A 93 -0.29 3.36 11.28
C LEU A 93 0.83 4.18 11.96
N ILE A 94 0.91 5.49 11.68
CA ILE A 94 1.86 6.39 12.33
C ILE A 94 1.65 6.39 13.84
N ARG A 95 0.40 6.45 14.32
CA ARG A 95 0.07 6.39 15.75
C ARG A 95 0.35 5.02 16.35
N ARG A 96 0.05 3.93 15.65
CA ARG A 96 0.27 2.56 16.13
C ARG A 96 1.75 2.26 16.31
N PHE A 97 2.58 2.72 15.37
CA PHE A 97 3.99 2.36 15.31
C PHE A 97 4.96 3.49 15.71
N GLN A 98 4.45 4.70 15.99
CA GLN A 98 5.21 5.85 16.49
C GLN A 98 6.40 6.23 15.58
N THR A 99 6.14 6.32 14.28
CA THR A 99 7.18 6.38 13.24
C THR A 99 6.62 6.83 11.89
N GLY A 100 7.53 7.17 10.96
CA GLY A 100 7.20 7.61 9.62
C GLY A 100 6.69 6.50 8.70
N VAL A 101 5.82 6.88 7.77
CA VAL A 101 5.22 5.99 6.77
C VAL A 101 5.56 6.50 5.38
N ILE A 102 6.01 5.60 4.51
CA ILE A 102 6.18 5.80 3.08
C ILE A 102 5.00 5.14 2.39
N ILE A 103 4.26 5.89 1.57
CA ILE A 103 3.21 5.33 0.72
C ILE A 103 3.73 5.19 -0.72
N VAL A 104 3.53 4.01 -1.30
CA VAL A 104 3.83 3.72 -2.70
C VAL A 104 2.53 3.39 -3.42
N GLY A 105 2.23 4.10 -4.51
CA GLY A 105 0.98 3.88 -5.23
C GLY A 105 0.86 4.61 -6.56
N ASP A 106 -0.11 4.20 -7.35
CA ASP A 106 -0.34 4.66 -8.73
C ASP A 106 -1.48 5.68 -8.85
N GLY A 107 -2.17 6.01 -7.76
CA GLY A 107 -3.37 6.82 -7.77
C GLY A 107 -3.24 8.15 -7.01
N MET A 108 -4.09 9.12 -7.35
CA MET A 108 -4.16 10.38 -6.60
C MET A 108 -4.66 10.20 -5.16
N THR A 109 -5.36 9.11 -4.85
CA THR A 109 -5.73 8.79 -3.46
C THR A 109 -4.53 8.35 -2.63
N ASP A 110 -3.49 7.77 -3.25
CA ASP A 110 -2.21 7.50 -2.60
C ASP A 110 -1.45 8.81 -2.35
N ALA A 111 -1.36 9.66 -3.38
CA ALA A 111 -0.71 10.96 -3.28
C ALA A 111 -1.32 11.83 -2.17
N LYS A 112 -2.66 11.84 -2.07
CA LYS A 112 -3.41 12.59 -1.05
C LYS A 112 -3.22 12.05 0.38
N ALA A 113 -2.66 10.87 0.56
CA ALA A 113 -2.30 10.34 1.87
C ALA A 113 -0.93 10.86 2.37
N CYS A 114 -0.29 11.76 1.62
CA CYS A 114 0.94 12.45 1.97
C CYS A 114 0.71 13.98 1.89
N PRO A 115 0.42 14.67 3.02
CA PRO A 115 0.39 14.17 4.41
C PRO A 115 -0.84 13.29 4.73
N PRO A 116 -0.80 12.46 5.82
CA PRO A 116 0.20 12.43 6.89
C PRO A 116 1.40 11.51 6.66
N ALA A 117 1.47 10.79 5.54
CA ALA A 117 2.67 10.02 5.19
C ALA A 117 3.91 10.94 5.15
N THR A 118 5.06 10.37 5.52
CA THR A 118 6.34 11.07 5.47
C THR A 118 6.81 11.27 4.04
N PHE A 119 6.60 10.26 3.18
CA PHE A 119 6.93 10.32 1.76
C PHE A 119 5.87 9.61 0.93
N PHE A 120 5.63 10.13 -0.27
CA PHE A 120 4.89 9.46 -1.32
C PHE A 120 5.83 9.13 -2.48
N ILE A 121 5.84 7.86 -2.87
CA ILE A 121 6.52 7.36 -4.08
C ILE A 121 5.44 6.99 -5.10
N GLY A 122 5.39 7.71 -6.20
CA GLY A 122 4.49 7.42 -7.31
C GLY A 122 4.97 6.19 -8.07
N PHE A 123 4.05 5.30 -8.42
CA PHE A 123 4.36 4.08 -9.15
C PHE A 123 3.57 3.96 -10.45
N GLY A 124 4.28 4.07 -11.58
CA GLY A 124 3.70 4.03 -12.93
C GLY A 124 3.78 2.68 -13.64
N GLY A 125 4.16 1.59 -12.96
CA GLY A 125 4.48 0.33 -13.64
C GLY A 125 3.31 -0.39 -14.34
N ASN A 126 2.06 -0.05 -13.99
CA ASN A 126 0.88 -0.50 -14.74
C ASN A 126 0.30 0.60 -15.63
N ALA A 127 0.28 1.83 -15.14
CA ALA A 127 -0.20 2.99 -15.88
C ALA A 127 0.57 4.23 -15.42
N ASP A 128 1.20 4.92 -16.36
CA ASP A 128 1.81 6.23 -16.11
C ASP A 128 0.71 7.31 -16.14
N ARG A 129 0.38 7.85 -14.97
CA ARG A 129 -0.66 8.87 -14.80
C ARG A 129 0.01 10.22 -14.59
N PRO A 130 -0.11 11.19 -15.53
CA PRO A 130 0.51 12.51 -15.38
C PRO A 130 0.20 13.23 -14.07
N PRO A 131 -1.04 13.21 -13.52
CA PRO A 131 -1.32 13.84 -12.23
C PRO A 131 -0.53 13.24 -11.06
N VAL A 132 -0.27 11.92 -11.10
CA VAL A 132 0.45 11.23 -10.02
C VAL A 132 1.95 11.50 -10.13
N ARG A 133 2.48 11.49 -11.35
CA ARG A 133 3.87 11.88 -11.63
C ARG A 133 4.15 13.32 -11.21
N ALA A 134 3.22 14.24 -11.44
CA ALA A 134 3.34 15.63 -11.01
C ALA A 134 3.23 15.81 -9.49
N ALA A 135 2.69 14.84 -8.76
CA ALA A 135 2.43 14.95 -7.33
C ALA A 135 3.65 14.60 -6.44
N THR A 136 4.74 14.08 -7.00
CA THR A 136 5.93 13.69 -6.23
C THR A 136 7.20 13.76 -7.07
N PRO A 137 8.35 14.16 -6.47
CA PRO A 137 9.65 14.03 -7.13
C PRO A 137 10.14 12.56 -7.16
N TYR A 138 9.53 11.66 -6.40
CA TYR A 138 9.89 10.24 -6.33
C TYR A 138 8.91 9.43 -7.16
N PHE A 139 9.27 9.10 -8.41
CA PHE A 139 8.41 8.33 -9.30
C PHE A 139 9.18 7.18 -9.95
N CYS A 140 8.66 5.96 -9.80
CA CYS A 140 9.23 4.74 -10.38
C CYS A 140 8.23 4.13 -11.37
N THR A 141 8.73 3.60 -12.47
CA THR A 141 7.96 2.85 -13.47
C THR A 141 8.22 1.36 -13.41
N THR A 142 9.26 0.92 -12.70
CA THR A 142 9.58 -0.49 -12.51
C THR A 142 9.82 -0.83 -11.05
N MET A 143 9.61 -2.10 -10.68
CA MET A 143 9.95 -2.59 -9.34
C MET A 143 11.46 -2.51 -9.07
N GLN A 144 12.28 -2.60 -10.12
CA GLN A 144 13.74 -2.46 -10.03
C GLN A 144 14.12 -1.03 -9.63
N GLU A 145 13.54 -0.01 -10.28
CA GLU A 145 13.74 1.39 -9.89
C GLU A 145 13.29 1.64 -8.44
N LEU A 146 12.16 1.05 -8.03
CA LEU A 146 11.68 1.15 -6.66
C LEU A 146 12.68 0.53 -5.67
N LEU A 147 13.25 -0.62 -6.01
CA LEU A 147 14.25 -1.29 -5.19
C LEU A 147 15.55 -0.48 -5.10
N GLU A 148 16.01 0.07 -6.22
CA GLU A 148 17.20 0.92 -6.30
C GLU A 148 17.01 2.22 -5.49
N LEU A 149 15.82 2.82 -5.57
CA LEU A 149 15.47 3.97 -4.73
C LEU A 149 15.58 3.60 -3.25
N PHE A 150 14.99 2.48 -2.81
CA PHE A 150 15.10 2.04 -1.42
C PHE A 150 16.55 1.73 -0.99
N ARG A 151 17.37 1.14 -1.86
CA ARG A 151 18.80 0.93 -1.59
C ARG A 151 19.55 2.25 -1.43
N SER A 152 19.28 3.21 -2.31
CA SER A 152 19.97 4.52 -2.31
C SER A 152 19.78 5.30 -1.00
N VAL A 153 18.68 5.06 -0.29
CA VAL A 153 18.37 5.68 1.00
C VAL A 153 18.59 4.74 2.20
N GLY A 154 19.20 3.57 2.00
CA GLY A 154 19.54 2.62 3.06
C GLY A 154 18.34 1.91 3.70
N LEU A 155 17.19 1.82 3.01
CA LEU A 155 16.01 1.10 3.51
C LEU A 155 16.08 -0.41 3.25
N VAL A 156 16.87 -0.84 2.27
CA VAL A 156 17.11 -2.25 1.98
C VAL A 156 18.58 -2.48 1.64
N LEU A 157 19.07 -3.67 1.99
CA LEU A 157 20.41 -4.16 1.61
C LEU A 157 20.44 -4.74 0.19
#